data_AF-A0A932T8K9-F1
#
_entry.id   AF-A0A932T8K9-F1
#
_cell.length_a   1.000
_cell.length_b   1.000
_cell.length_c   1.000
_cell.angle_alpha   90.00
_cell.angle_beta   90.00
_cell.angle_gamma   90.00
#
_symmetry.space_group_name_H-M   'P 1'
#
loop_
_entity.id
_entity.type
_entity.pdbx_description
1 polymer ?
#
loop_
_entity_poly.entity_id
_entity_poly.type
_entity_poly.pdbx_seq_one_letter_code
_entity_poly.pdbx_strand_id
1 'polypeptide(L)' 'TAIALAKDNKLPIVVANMNEKGNLLKIVNGDYSKCSIVK' A
#
# COMPACT_ATOMS: atom_id res chain seq x y z
N THR A 1 14.19 0.05 -9.73
CA THR A 1 13.38 0.31 -10.94
C THR A 1 11.89 0.40 -10.64
N ALA A 2 11.30 -0.47 -9.82
CA ALA A 2 9.86 -0.42 -9.50
C ALA A 2 9.38 0.88 -8.82
N ILE A 3 10.14 1.41 -7.85
CA ILE A 3 9.78 2.66 -7.14
C ILE A 3 9.85 3.88 -8.08
N ALA A 4 10.86 3.94 -8.96
CA ALA A 4 11.00 5.02 -9.93
C ALA A 4 9.83 5.02 -10.93
N LEU A 5 9.48 3.84 -11.46
CA LEU A 5 8.40 3.69 -12.42
C LEU A 5 7.01 4.00 -11.81
N ALA A 6 6.82 3.66 -10.53
CA ALA A 6 5.62 4.04 -9.79
C ALA A 6 5.55 5.55 -9.53
N LYS A 7 6.68 6.19 -9.20
CA LYS A 7 6.78 7.64 -9.04
C LYS A 7 6.48 8.38 -10.35
N ASP A 8 7.03 7.90 -11.46
CA ASP A 8 6.80 8.49 -12.79
C ASP A 8 5.32 8.37 -13.22
N ASN A 9 4.66 7.26 -12.86
CA ASN A 9 3.24 7.03 -13.16
C ASN A 9 2.30 7.55 -12.06
N LYS A 10 2.81 8.17 -10.99
CA LYS A 10 2.04 8.61 -9.81
C LYS A 10 1.15 7.49 -9.24
N LEU A 11 1.62 6.24 -9.35
CA LEU A 11 0.92 5.08 -8.82
C LEU A 11 1.22 4.96 -7.32
N PRO A 12 0.22 5.13 -6.44
CA PRO A 12 0.43 4.98 -5.01
C PRO A 12 0.75 3.52 -4.69
N ILE A 13 1.90 3.30 -4.03
CA ILE A 13 2.28 1.96 -3.56
C ILE A 13 1.84 1.83 -2.11
N VAL A 14 1.03 0.83 -1.82
CA VAL A 14 0.66 0.44 -0.46
C VAL A 14 1.50 -0.77 -0.06
N VAL A 15 2.34 -0.58 0.97
CA VAL A 15 3.10 -1.66 1.58
C VAL A 15 2.39 -2.08 2.85
N ALA A 16 1.94 -3.32 2.89
CA ALA A 16 1.18 -3.86 4.02
C ALA A 16 1.52 -5.33 4.26
N ASN A 17 1.32 -5.78 5.50
CA ASN A 17 1.54 -7.18 5.86
C ASN A 17 0.30 -8.02 5.51
N MET A 18 0.43 -8.96 4.56
CA MET A 18 -0.66 -9.88 4.20
C MET A 18 -0.83 -11.05 5.17
N ASN A 19 0.11 -11.28 6.08
CA ASN A 19 0.02 -12.34 7.08
C ASN A 19 -1.02 -11.99 8.18
N GLU A 20 -1.38 -10.72 8.32
CA GLU A 20 -2.46 -10.31 9.21
C GLU A 20 -3.83 -10.55 8.58
N LYS A 21 -4.58 -11.49 9.16
CA LYS A 21 -5.91 -11.86 8.69
C LYS A 21 -6.85 -10.64 8.72
N GLY A 22 -7.41 -10.29 7.56
CA GLY A 22 -8.30 -9.13 7.41
C GLY A 22 -7.61 -7.79 7.15
N ASN A 23 -6.28 -7.74 7.02
CA ASN A 23 -5.56 -6.50 6.73
C ASN A 23 -5.88 -5.97 5.32
N LEU A 24 -6.05 -6.85 4.34
CA LEU A 24 -6.46 -6.49 2.97
C LEU A 24 -7.80 -5.76 2.93
N LEU A 25 -8.80 -6.23 3.68
CA LEU A 25 -10.13 -5.60 3.74
C LEU A 25 -10.05 -4.22 4.41
N LYS A 26 -9.23 -4.09 5.46
CA LYS A 26 -8.97 -2.82 6.16
C LYS A 26 -8.33 -1.78 5.24
N ILE A 27 -7.30 -2.17 4.50
CA ILE A 27 -6.60 -1.30 3.53
C ILE A 27 -7.56 -0.77 2.47
N VAL A 28 -8.40 -1.64 1.91
CA VAL A 28 -9.39 -1.26 0.90
C VAL A 28 -10.45 -0.32 1.48
N ASN A 29 -10.83 -0.50 2.74
CA ASN A 29 -11.74 0.40 3.46
C ASN A 29 -11.08 1.72 3.92
N GLY A 30 -9.80 1.97 3.58
CA GLY A 30 -9.10 3.20 3.93
C GLY A 30 -8.43 3.19 5.32
N ASP A 31 -8.35 2.03 5.96
CA ASP A 31 -7.69 1.86 7.25
C ASP A 31 -6.20 1.54 7.02
N TYR A 32 -5.39 2.60 7.02
CA TYR A 32 -3.95 2.56 6.79
C TYR A 32 -3.14 2.42 8.08
N SER A 33 -3.76 2.08 9.23
CA SER A 33 -3.06 2.03 10.52
C SER A 33 -1.86 1.06 10.56
N LYS A 34 -1.83 0.05 9.67
CA LYS A 34 -0.74 -0.93 9.59
C LYS A 34 -0.06 -0.98 8.21
N CYS A 35 -0.13 0.12 7.48
CA CYS A 35 0.37 0.18 6.11
C CYS A 35 1.22 1.42 5.89
N SER A 36 2.23 1.30 5.05
CA SER A 36 3.04 2.42 4.58
C SER A 36 2.64 2.78 3.17
N ILE A 37 2.24 4.03 2.95
CA ILE A 37 1.94 4.56 1.63
C ILE A 37 3.17 5.29 1.13
N VAL A 38 3.66 4.90 -0.04
CA VAL A 38 4.69 5.64 -0.77
C VAL A 38 3.97 6.45 -1.86
N LYS A 39 4.12 7.77 -1.78
CA LYS A 39 3.65 8.73 -2.78
C LYS A 39 4.74 9.08 -3.78
#